data_AF-A0AAU9UM21-F1
#
_entry.id   AF-A0AAU9UM21-F1
#
_cell.length_a   1.000
_cell.length_b   1.000
_cell.length_c   1.000
_cell.angle_alpha   90.00
_cell.angle_beta   90.00
_cell.angle_gamma   90.00
#
_symmetry.space_group_name_H-M   'P 1'
#
loop_
_entity.id
_entity.type
_entity.pdbx_description
1 polymer ?
#
loop_
_entity_poly.entity_id
_entity_poly.type
_entity_poly.pdbx_seq_one_letter_code
_entity_poly.pdbx_strand_id
1 'polypeptide(L)'
;MTSRKYCSVYGCMNSSITHPAITFFKLPENSERRLQWLQLIHRDDLENKSKFTSYRVCEKHFNLEDVLQSSNRKLLKKNALPLLMLPSLASTDLKVAGKEDKQTQTAPLVGHENCTQTENAMNQIPTQTSASLSSNTPRIRKLKAELLQCKRKIKLHKAKNETQKAEKNTFHRLCDKFLTDKLALLIKAQIKLKQHGKGNRYDKDYINYCLKLYKISPEAYRFLQSALCLPCPSTLYNHSFPITTEINERDISDM
;
A
#
# COMPACT_ATOMS: atom_id res chain seq x y z
N MET A 1 19.23 16.37 -14.59
CA MET A 1 18.98 15.64 -13.33
C MET A 1 18.21 14.36 -13.63
N THR A 2 18.80 13.19 -13.39
CA THR A 2 18.13 11.90 -13.61
C THR A 2 17.03 11.70 -12.57
N SER A 3 15.82 11.40 -13.02
CA SER A 3 14.68 11.13 -12.12
C SER A 3 14.97 9.89 -11.26
N ARG A 4 14.77 10.01 -9.95
CA ARG A 4 14.98 8.94 -8.98
C ARG A 4 13.95 7.82 -9.19
N LYS A 5 14.43 6.58 -9.33
CA LYS A 5 13.59 5.39 -9.55
C LYS A 5 13.52 4.57 -8.26
N TYR A 6 12.34 4.05 -7.94
CA TYR A 6 12.10 3.17 -6.80
C TYR A 6 11.44 1.88 -7.28
N CYS A 7 11.77 0.76 -6.63
CA CYS A 7 11.05 -0.49 -6.85
C CYS A 7 9.61 -0.39 -6.33
N SER A 8 8.67 -0.95 -7.06
CA SER A 8 7.23 -0.92 -6.74
C SER A 8 6.78 -2.16 -5.96
N VAL A 9 7.66 -3.16 -5.83
CA VAL A 9 7.38 -4.39 -5.05
C VAL A 9 7.25 -4.04 -3.58
N TYR A 10 6.20 -4.56 -2.94
CA TYR A 10 5.96 -4.34 -1.53
C TYR A 10 7.15 -4.80 -0.68
N GLY A 11 7.65 -3.93 0.21
CA GLY A 11 8.80 -4.21 1.06
C GLY A 11 10.18 -4.03 0.41
N CYS A 12 10.26 -3.76 -0.89
CA CYS A 12 11.54 -3.55 -1.56
C CYS A 12 12.04 -2.10 -1.42
N MET A 13 13.22 -1.92 -0.81
CA MET A 13 13.86 -0.61 -0.61
C MET A 13 14.87 -0.23 -1.72
N ASN A 14 14.90 -1.01 -2.80
CA ASN A 14 15.81 -0.76 -3.91
C ASN A 14 15.43 0.52 -4.66
N SER A 15 16.41 1.39 -4.86
CA SER A 15 16.29 2.64 -5.61
C SER A 15 17.50 2.87 -6.49
N SER A 16 17.37 3.75 -7.49
CA SER A 16 18.49 4.13 -8.35
C SER A 16 19.62 4.87 -7.61
N ILE A 17 19.42 5.22 -6.33
CA ILE A 17 20.44 5.84 -5.47
C ILE A 17 21.09 4.79 -4.59
N THR A 18 20.30 3.97 -3.91
CA THR A 18 20.81 2.93 -3.01
C THR A 18 21.53 1.81 -3.76
N HIS A 19 21.09 1.51 -4.99
CA HIS A 19 21.70 0.50 -5.84
C HIS A 19 21.76 0.99 -7.30
N PRO A 20 22.84 1.68 -7.71
CA PRO A 20 22.97 2.19 -9.07
C PRO A 20 23.22 1.10 -10.12
N ALA A 21 23.77 -0.06 -9.73
CA ALA A 21 24.13 -1.16 -10.63
C ALA A 21 22.95 -2.06 -11.06
N ILE A 22 21.78 -1.95 -10.40
CA ILE A 22 20.62 -2.78 -10.72
C ILE A 22 19.71 -2.09 -11.74
N THR A 23 19.13 -2.87 -12.64
CA THR A 23 18.20 -2.33 -13.63
C THR A 23 16.77 -2.27 -13.09
N PHE A 24 16.03 -1.25 -13.51
CA PHE A 24 14.63 -1.03 -13.16
C PHE A 24 13.76 -1.16 -14.40
N PHE A 25 12.94 -2.21 -14.46
CA PHE A 25 12.07 -2.52 -15.58
C PHE A 25 10.71 -1.83 -15.45
N LYS A 26 10.15 -1.38 -16.57
CA LYS A 26 8.79 -0.82 -16.61
C LYS A 26 7.77 -1.94 -16.52
N LEU A 27 6.57 -1.63 -16.03
CA LEU A 27 5.44 -2.53 -16.14
C LEU A 27 5.12 -2.80 -17.62
N PRO A 28 4.65 -4.02 -17.98
CA PRO A 28 4.18 -4.34 -19.31
C PRO A 28 3.07 -3.38 -19.78
N GLU A 29 3.04 -3.12 -21.08
CA GLU A 29 1.98 -2.31 -21.72
C GLU A 29 0.69 -3.11 -21.89
N ASN A 30 0.82 -4.41 -22.19
CA ASN A 30 -0.28 -5.36 -22.24
C ASN A 30 -0.99 -5.42 -20.87
N SER A 31 -2.30 -5.22 -20.87
CA SER A 31 -3.15 -5.13 -19.67
C SER A 31 -3.16 -6.41 -18.85
N GLU A 32 -3.27 -7.57 -19.48
CA GLU A 32 -3.33 -8.88 -18.82
C GLU A 32 -2.01 -9.21 -18.14
N ARG A 33 -0.90 -9.05 -18.85
CA ARG A 33 0.45 -9.29 -18.29
C ARG A 33 0.77 -8.28 -17.18
N ARG A 34 0.30 -7.04 -17.31
CA ARG A 34 0.43 -6.05 -16.24
C ARG A 34 -0.36 -6.45 -15.01
N LEU A 35 -1.59 -6.94 -15.17
CA LEU A 35 -2.40 -7.43 -14.05
C LEU A 35 -1.70 -8.58 -13.32
N GLN A 36 -1.15 -9.54 -14.06
CA GLN A 36 -0.35 -10.64 -13.49
C GLN A 36 0.84 -10.10 -12.68
N TRP A 37 1.57 -9.12 -13.20
CA TRP A 37 2.65 -8.47 -12.45
C TRP A 37 2.15 -7.79 -11.19
N LEU A 38 1.03 -7.05 -11.25
CA LEU A 38 0.47 -6.35 -10.10
C LEU A 38 0.00 -7.31 -8.99
N GLN A 39 -0.61 -8.44 -9.38
CA GLN A 39 -1.01 -9.50 -8.46
C GLN A 39 0.21 -10.10 -7.76
N LEU A 40 1.26 -10.44 -8.52
CA LEU A 40 2.49 -11.02 -7.97
C LEU A 40 3.18 -10.07 -6.98
N ILE A 41 3.29 -8.78 -7.31
CA ILE A 41 3.96 -7.81 -6.44
C ILE A 41 3.07 -7.29 -5.29
N HIS A 42 1.84 -7.81 -5.17
CA HIS A 42 0.81 -7.39 -4.21
C HIS A 42 0.49 -5.89 -4.25
N ARG A 43 0.27 -5.38 -5.47
CA ARG A 43 -0.09 -3.97 -5.73
C ARG A 43 -1.34 -3.85 -6.60
N ASP A 44 -2.40 -4.56 -6.22
CA ASP A 44 -3.72 -4.47 -6.88
C ASP A 44 -4.31 -3.04 -6.80
N ASP A 45 -3.83 -2.21 -5.86
CA ASP A 45 -4.15 -0.78 -5.76
C ASP A 45 -3.78 0.03 -7.00
N LEU A 46 -2.89 -0.50 -7.84
CA LEU A 46 -2.40 0.17 -9.03
C LEU A 46 -3.25 -0.13 -10.27
N GLU A 47 -4.11 -1.15 -10.25
CA GLU A 47 -4.89 -1.61 -11.41
C GLU A 47 -5.70 -0.49 -12.10
N ASN A 48 -6.29 0.41 -11.30
CA ASN A 48 -7.17 1.47 -11.78
C ASN A 48 -6.46 2.81 -12.07
N LYS A 49 -5.13 2.89 -11.99
CA LYS A 49 -4.39 4.15 -12.14
C LYS A 49 -3.95 4.41 -13.58
N SER A 50 -4.32 5.55 -14.16
CA SER A 50 -3.96 5.90 -15.55
C SER A 50 -2.45 6.03 -15.85
N LYS A 51 -1.60 6.30 -14.83
CA LYS A 51 -0.17 6.56 -15.01
C LYS A 51 0.70 5.38 -14.56
N PHE A 52 0.74 4.30 -15.35
CA PHE A 52 1.57 3.13 -15.06
C PHE A 52 3.06 3.32 -15.37
N THR A 53 3.37 4.31 -16.22
CA THR A 53 4.71 4.58 -16.75
C THR A 53 5.73 5.05 -15.71
N SER A 54 5.29 5.37 -14.48
CA SER A 54 6.15 5.73 -13.36
C SER A 54 6.58 4.52 -12.52
N TYR A 55 5.82 3.42 -12.52
CA TYR A 55 6.11 2.26 -11.70
C TYR A 55 7.19 1.39 -12.33
N ARG A 56 8.09 0.89 -11.49
CA ARG A 56 9.25 0.09 -11.87
C ARG A 56 9.45 -1.09 -10.94
N VAL A 57 9.92 -2.20 -11.47
CA VAL A 57 10.34 -3.37 -10.68
C VAL A 57 11.83 -3.58 -10.90
N CYS A 58 12.60 -3.77 -9.82
CA CYS A 58 14.05 -3.98 -9.95
C CYS A 58 14.39 -5.42 -10.37
N GLU A 59 15.56 -5.57 -10.98
CA GLU A 59 16.11 -6.83 -11.47
C GLU A 59 16.10 -7.98 -10.47
N LYS A 60 16.29 -7.71 -9.17
CA LYS A 60 16.31 -8.74 -8.12
C LYS A 60 15.01 -9.54 -7.96
N HIS A 61 13.89 -9.07 -8.55
CA HIS A 61 12.62 -9.80 -8.51
C HIS A 61 12.44 -10.76 -9.68
N PHE A 62 13.36 -10.77 -10.64
CA PHE A 62 13.33 -11.64 -11.81
C PHE A 62 14.46 -12.67 -11.73
N ASN A 63 14.23 -13.84 -12.32
CA ASN A 63 15.31 -14.82 -12.50
C ASN A 63 16.38 -14.23 -13.42
N LEU A 64 17.66 -14.51 -13.13
CA LEU A 64 18.77 -14.05 -13.96
C LEU A 64 18.64 -14.54 -15.41
N GLU A 65 18.08 -15.73 -15.61
CA GLU A 65 17.83 -16.32 -16.93
C GLU A 65 16.77 -15.57 -17.75
N ASP A 66 15.90 -14.82 -17.10
CA ASP A 66 14.86 -14.02 -17.74
C ASP A 66 15.32 -12.61 -18.09
N VAL A 67 16.51 -12.23 -17.62
CA VAL A 67 17.14 -10.93 -17.85
C VAL A 67 18.14 -11.06 -19.00
N LEU A 68 17.74 -10.58 -20.17
CA LEU A 68 18.59 -10.54 -21.36
C LEU A 68 19.48 -9.31 -21.31
N GLN A 69 20.80 -9.52 -21.29
CA GLN A 69 21.77 -8.45 -21.47
C GLN A 69 21.86 -8.11 -22.97
N SER A 70 21.31 -6.95 -23.37
CA SER A 70 21.58 -6.35 -24.68
C SER A 70 22.73 -5.36 -24.54
N SER A 71 23.47 -5.15 -25.63
CA SER A 71 24.62 -4.23 -25.78
C SER A 71 24.68 -3.03 -24.83
N ASN A 72 23.58 -2.27 -24.67
CA ASN A 72 23.52 -1.09 -23.79
C ASN A 72 22.42 -1.11 -22.70
N ARG A 73 21.66 -2.21 -22.58
CA ARG A 73 20.55 -2.30 -21.61
C ARG A 73 20.17 -3.74 -21.29
N LYS A 74 19.70 -3.96 -20.06
CA LYS A 74 18.99 -5.18 -19.71
C LYS A 74 17.55 -5.12 -20.22
N LEU A 75 17.06 -6.23 -20.74
CA LEU A 75 15.70 -6.46 -21.19
C LEU A 75 15.14 -7.68 -20.47
N LEU A 76 13.82 -7.78 -20.37
CA LEU A 76 13.16 -8.96 -19.84
C LEU A 76 12.59 -9.80 -20.97
N LYS A 77 12.68 -11.13 -20.85
CA LYS A 77 11.97 -12.06 -21.74
C LYS A 77 10.47 -11.75 -21.78
N LYS A 78 9.82 -12.11 -22.90
CA LYS A 78 8.37 -11.90 -23.10
C LYS A 78 7.49 -12.59 -22.06
N ASN A 79 8.00 -13.61 -21.36
CA ASN A 79 7.28 -14.36 -20.33
C ASN A 79 7.86 -14.17 -18.92
N ALA A 80 8.83 -13.28 -18.74
CA ALA A 80 9.42 -13.01 -17.44
C ALA A 80 8.37 -12.45 -16.46
N LEU A 81 8.36 -12.99 -15.25
CA LEU A 81 7.48 -12.61 -14.15
C LEU A 81 8.30 -12.27 -12.90
N PRO A 82 7.91 -11.25 -12.11
CA PRO A 82 8.61 -10.90 -10.88
C PRO A 82 8.24 -11.89 -9.76
N LEU A 83 8.83 -13.08 -9.78
CA LEU A 83 8.51 -14.18 -8.86
C LEU A 83 9.44 -14.24 -7.64
N LEU A 84 10.58 -13.56 -7.67
CA LEU A 84 11.58 -13.63 -6.60
C LEU A 84 11.36 -12.56 -5.52
N MET A 85 11.58 -12.95 -4.26
CA MET A 85 11.49 -12.08 -3.09
C MET A 85 10.17 -11.32 -2.98
N LEU A 86 9.06 -12.02 -3.24
CA LEU A 86 7.73 -11.50 -2.98
C LEU A 86 7.44 -11.54 -1.47
N PRO A 87 6.59 -10.64 -0.95
CA PRO A 87 6.09 -10.73 0.42
C PRO A 87 5.47 -12.12 0.60
N SER A 88 5.98 -12.89 1.56
CA SER A 88 5.49 -14.24 1.86
C SER A 88 3.96 -14.21 2.06
N LEU A 89 3.23 -14.74 1.09
CA LEU A 89 1.98 -15.42 1.37
C LEU A 89 2.34 -16.89 1.49
N ALA A 90 2.06 -17.44 2.67
CA ALA A 90 1.96 -18.87 2.87
C ALA A 90 1.12 -19.49 1.73
N SER A 91 1.75 -20.42 1.03
CA SER A 91 1.18 -21.59 0.34
C SER A 91 -0.31 -21.51 -0.02
N THR A 92 -0.62 -21.13 -1.26
CA THR A 92 -1.78 -21.72 -1.95
C THR A 92 -1.46 -21.90 -3.42
N ASP A 93 -1.41 -23.17 -3.83
CA ASP A 93 -1.29 -23.66 -5.19
C ASP A 93 -2.26 -22.97 -6.16
N LEU A 94 -1.75 -22.48 -7.28
CA LEU A 94 -2.56 -22.20 -8.47
C LEU A 94 -2.18 -23.20 -9.55
N LYS A 95 -2.98 -24.28 -9.61
CA LYS A 95 -3.09 -25.15 -10.77
C LYS A 95 -3.64 -24.38 -11.97
N VAL A 96 -2.98 -24.63 -13.09
CA VAL A 96 -3.36 -24.26 -14.47
C VAL A 96 -4.63 -24.99 -14.89
N ALA A 97 -5.60 -24.26 -15.42
CA ALA A 97 -6.62 -24.69 -16.40
C ALA A 97 -7.24 -23.41 -16.97
N GLY A 98 -7.24 -23.07 -18.26
CA GLY A 98 -7.22 -23.93 -19.45
C GLY A 98 -8.63 -24.38 -19.80
N LYS A 99 -9.41 -23.54 -20.52
CA LYS A 99 -10.31 -23.94 -21.62
C LYS A 99 -11.03 -22.74 -22.27
N GLU A 100 -11.05 -22.82 -23.58
CA GLU A 100 -11.60 -21.93 -24.60
C GLU A 100 -13.13 -22.09 -24.80
N ASP A 101 -13.73 -21.03 -25.37
CA ASP A 101 -14.80 -20.94 -26.38
C ASP A 101 -16.01 -21.88 -26.40
N LYS A 102 -17.21 -21.28 -26.51
CA LYS A 102 -18.00 -21.32 -27.76
C LYS A 102 -19.24 -20.43 -27.77
N GLN A 103 -19.41 -19.76 -28.92
CA GLN A 103 -20.63 -19.19 -29.48
C GLN A 103 -21.82 -20.16 -29.41
N THR A 104 -23.05 -19.65 -29.36
CA THR A 104 -24.16 -20.14 -30.21
C THR A 104 -25.17 -19.01 -30.42
N GLN A 105 -25.41 -18.72 -31.70
CA GLN A 105 -26.48 -17.90 -32.23
C GLN A 105 -27.78 -18.70 -32.26
N THR A 106 -28.94 -18.05 -32.06
CA THR A 106 -30.17 -18.43 -32.77
C THR A 106 -31.15 -17.25 -32.79
N ALA A 107 -31.33 -16.64 -33.96
CA ALA A 107 -32.61 -16.03 -34.37
C ALA A 107 -33.49 -17.14 -34.94
N PRO A 108 -34.84 -17.02 -35.01
CA PRO A 108 -35.41 -16.38 -36.22
C PRO A 108 -36.78 -15.66 -36.06
N LEU A 109 -37.00 -14.65 -36.93
CA LEU A 109 -38.21 -14.38 -37.78
C LEU A 109 -39.56 -14.06 -37.07
N VAL A 110 -40.48 -13.17 -37.49
CA VAL A 110 -40.79 -12.38 -38.70
C VAL A 110 -41.93 -11.41 -38.32
N GLY A 111 -42.13 -10.31 -39.08
CA GLY A 111 -43.44 -9.64 -39.18
C GLY A 111 -43.40 -8.11 -39.29
N HIS A 112 -43.33 -7.60 -40.52
CA HIS A 112 -43.67 -6.21 -40.87
C HIS A 112 -45.18 -5.96 -40.69
N GLU A 113 -45.57 -4.72 -40.38
CA GLU A 113 -46.50 -3.91 -41.20
C GLU A 113 -46.67 -2.47 -40.64
N ASN A 114 -46.86 -1.53 -41.57
CA ASN A 114 -46.81 -0.08 -41.40
C ASN A 114 -48.20 0.56 -41.19
N CYS A 115 -48.17 1.87 -40.88
CA CYS A 115 -49.21 2.90 -41.05
C CYS A 115 -50.31 2.92 -39.97
N THR A 116 -50.79 4.06 -39.46
CA THR A 116 -51.02 5.36 -40.13
C THR A 116 -51.04 6.50 -39.10
N GLN A 117 -50.73 7.71 -39.57
CA GLN A 117 -50.93 8.98 -38.86
C GLN A 117 -52.42 9.20 -38.53
N THR A 118 -52.71 9.80 -37.39
CA THR A 118 -53.89 10.67 -37.23
C THR A 118 -53.68 11.63 -36.06
N GLU A 119 -54.22 12.82 -36.25
CA GLU A 119 -53.92 14.05 -35.54
C GLU A 119 -54.72 14.22 -34.24
N ASN A 120 -54.14 15.02 -33.34
CA ASN A 120 -54.79 15.93 -32.39
C ASN A 120 -55.77 15.39 -31.35
N ALA A 121 -55.30 15.32 -30.10
CA ALA A 121 -56.06 15.84 -28.96
C ALA A 121 -55.11 16.30 -27.85
N MET A 122 -55.02 17.61 -27.72
CA MET A 122 -54.35 18.33 -26.63
C MET A 122 -55.01 17.96 -25.31
N ASN A 123 -54.30 17.28 -24.42
CA ASN A 123 -54.64 17.21 -22.99
C ASN A 123 -53.36 17.14 -22.17
N GLN A 124 -52.99 18.30 -21.61
CA GLN A 124 -51.91 18.41 -20.63
C GLN A 124 -52.39 17.81 -19.31
N ILE A 125 -52.09 16.53 -19.12
CA ILE A 125 -52.09 15.92 -17.78
C ILE A 125 -50.62 15.91 -17.34
N PRO A 126 -50.26 16.45 -16.16
CA PRO A 126 -48.90 16.33 -15.66
C PRO A 126 -48.63 14.85 -15.37
N THR A 127 -47.89 14.18 -16.25
CA THR A 127 -47.40 12.82 -16.08
C THR A 127 -46.32 12.82 -15.00
N GLN A 128 -46.73 12.88 -13.72
CA GLN A 128 -45.82 12.50 -12.64
C GLN A 128 -45.68 10.99 -12.62
N THR A 129 -44.54 10.52 -13.10
CA THR A 129 -44.08 9.13 -12.93
C THR A 129 -44.06 8.80 -11.44
N SER A 130 -44.89 7.85 -11.00
CA SER A 130 -44.93 7.42 -9.61
C SER A 130 -43.54 6.95 -9.14
N ALA A 131 -43.14 7.31 -7.91
CA ALA A 131 -41.81 7.00 -7.35
C ALA A 131 -41.45 5.49 -7.41
N SER A 132 -42.48 4.63 -7.45
CA SER A 132 -42.42 3.19 -7.69
C SER A 132 -41.68 2.81 -8.98
N LEU A 133 -41.88 3.52 -10.10
CA LEU A 133 -41.25 3.19 -11.39
C LEU A 133 -39.76 3.60 -11.46
N SER A 134 -39.34 4.56 -10.63
CA SER A 134 -37.94 5.05 -10.54
C SER A 134 -37.03 4.13 -9.69
N SER A 135 -37.62 3.40 -8.74
CA SER A 135 -36.91 2.65 -7.69
C SER A 135 -36.07 1.44 -8.16
N ASN A 136 -36.31 0.95 -9.38
CA ASN A 136 -35.71 -0.26 -9.94
C ASN A 136 -34.87 -0.01 -11.20
N THR A 137 -34.45 1.23 -11.42
CA THR A 137 -33.55 1.53 -12.54
C THR A 137 -32.20 0.79 -12.39
N PRO A 138 -31.58 0.35 -13.49
CA PRO A 138 -30.28 -0.35 -13.46
C PRO A 138 -29.21 0.41 -12.67
N ARG A 139 -29.24 1.75 -12.76
CA ARG A 139 -28.33 2.65 -12.04
C ARG A 139 -28.50 2.56 -10.51
N ILE A 140 -29.73 2.51 -10.02
CA ILE A 140 -30.00 2.40 -8.57
C ILE A 140 -29.62 1.02 -8.04
N ARG A 141 -29.87 -0.06 -8.81
CA ARG A 141 -29.44 -1.42 -8.43
C ARG A 141 -27.92 -1.53 -8.32
N LYS A 142 -27.20 -0.97 -9.30
CA LYS A 142 -25.73 -0.89 -9.28
C LYS A 142 -25.23 -0.12 -8.06
N LEU A 143 -25.80 1.05 -7.79
CA LEU A 143 -25.41 1.87 -6.63
C LEU A 143 -25.65 1.14 -5.30
N LYS A 144 -26.80 0.45 -5.15
CA LYS A 144 -27.09 -0.37 -3.95
C LYS A 144 -26.09 -1.52 -3.77
N ALA A 145 -25.71 -2.20 -4.87
CA ALA A 145 -24.71 -3.27 -4.83
C ALA A 145 -23.32 -2.75 -4.42
N GLU A 146 -22.89 -1.62 -4.96
CA GLU A 146 -21.64 -0.94 -4.58
C GLU A 146 -21.65 -0.53 -3.11
N LEU A 147 -22.76 0.00 -2.61
CA LEU A 147 -22.93 0.41 -1.22
C LEU A 147 -22.84 -0.81 -0.27
N LEU A 148 -23.47 -1.93 -0.64
CA LEU A 148 -23.36 -3.20 0.09
C LEU A 148 -21.92 -3.71 0.12
N GLN A 149 -21.22 -3.64 -1.01
CA GLN A 149 -19.82 -4.05 -1.13
C GLN A 149 -18.90 -3.18 -0.28
N CYS A 150 -19.08 -1.86 -0.31
CA CYS A 150 -18.34 -0.91 0.54
C CYS A 150 -18.59 -1.17 2.03
N LYS A 151 -19.85 -1.41 2.45
CA LYS A 151 -20.18 -1.77 3.83
C LYS A 151 -19.49 -3.07 4.29
N ARG A 152 -19.46 -4.10 3.42
CA ARG A 152 -18.74 -5.36 3.71
C ARG A 152 -17.24 -5.13 3.87
N LYS A 153 -16.62 -4.33 2.98
CA LYS A 153 -15.20 -3.97 3.08
C LYS A 153 -14.91 -3.22 4.39
N ILE A 154 -15.73 -2.26 4.78
CA ILE A 154 -15.58 -1.52 6.05
C ILE A 154 -15.67 -2.47 7.24
N LYS A 155 -16.65 -3.39 7.26
CA LYS A 155 -16.81 -4.37 8.35
C LYS A 155 -15.59 -5.29 8.45
N LEU A 156 -15.04 -5.75 7.33
CA LEU A 156 -13.84 -6.57 7.29
C LEU A 156 -12.60 -5.81 7.78
N HIS A 157 -12.40 -4.57 7.34
CA HIS A 157 -11.30 -3.72 7.82
C HIS A 157 -11.42 -3.41 9.31
N LYS A 158 -12.64 -3.19 9.81
CA LYS A 158 -12.89 -2.97 11.23
C LYS A 158 -12.52 -4.20 12.06
N ALA A 159 -12.97 -5.39 11.64
CA ALA A 159 -12.60 -6.65 12.30
C ALA A 159 -11.08 -6.90 12.27
N LYS A 160 -10.41 -6.67 11.13
CA LYS A 160 -8.94 -6.78 11.01
C LYS A 160 -8.19 -5.80 11.92
N ASN A 161 -8.67 -4.56 12.04
CA ASN A 161 -8.08 -3.58 12.95
C ASN A 161 -8.28 -3.96 14.42
N GLU A 162 -9.42 -4.56 14.77
CA GLU A 162 -9.70 -5.04 16.13
C GLU A 162 -8.78 -6.20 16.53
N THR A 163 -8.55 -7.18 15.65
CA THR A 163 -7.58 -8.26 15.90
C THR A 163 -6.15 -7.75 16.02
N GLN A 164 -5.71 -6.87 15.10
CA GLN A 164 -4.37 -6.25 15.20
C GLN A 164 -4.19 -5.44 16.50
N LYS A 165 -5.25 -4.77 16.97
CA LYS A 165 -5.23 -4.04 18.24
C LYS A 165 -5.10 -5.01 19.43
N ALA A 166 -5.82 -6.14 19.41
CA ALA A 166 -5.74 -7.16 20.46
C ALA A 166 -4.34 -7.81 20.52
N GLU A 167 -3.76 -8.14 19.37
CA GLU A 167 -2.39 -8.67 19.26
C GLU A 167 -1.36 -7.65 19.79
N LYS A 168 -1.49 -6.38 19.40
CA LYS A 168 -0.63 -5.29 19.88
C LYS A 168 -0.70 -5.14 21.40
N ASN A 169 -1.90 -5.18 21.98
CA ASN A 169 -2.08 -5.10 23.43
C ASN A 169 -1.45 -6.29 24.17
N THR A 170 -1.61 -7.50 23.61
CA THR A 170 -1.00 -8.71 24.16
C THR A 170 0.53 -8.60 24.13
N PHE A 171 1.10 -8.12 23.02
CA PHE A 171 2.53 -7.87 22.90
C PHE A 171 3.04 -6.84 23.92
N HIS A 172 2.33 -5.71 24.09
CA HIS A 172 2.70 -4.70 25.10
C HIS A 172 2.79 -5.31 26.50
N ARG A 173 1.85 -6.18 26.87
CA ARG A 173 1.84 -6.88 28.17
C ARG A 173 3.01 -7.86 28.32
N LEU A 174 3.40 -8.55 27.24
CA LEU A 174 4.56 -9.43 27.25
C LEU A 174 5.87 -8.64 27.42
N CYS A 175 5.99 -7.49 26.76
CA CYS A 175 7.14 -6.61 26.96
C CYS A 175 7.29 -6.22 28.43
N ASP A 176 6.21 -5.81 29.09
CA ASP A 176 6.26 -5.38 30.49
C ASP A 176 6.56 -6.54 31.45
N LYS A 177 6.26 -7.79 31.06
CA LYS A 177 6.51 -8.97 31.87
C LYS A 177 7.96 -9.48 31.77
N PHE A 178 8.57 -9.36 30.59
CA PHE A 178 9.84 -10.02 30.28
C PHE A 178 11.02 -9.07 30.07
N LEU A 179 10.77 -7.76 29.91
CA LEU A 179 11.81 -6.77 29.64
C LEU A 179 11.91 -5.77 30.79
N THR A 180 13.11 -5.24 31.00
CA THR A 180 13.32 -4.08 31.85
C THR A 180 12.61 -2.85 31.27
N ASP A 181 12.13 -1.94 32.10
CA ASP A 181 11.38 -0.74 31.71
C ASP A 181 12.01 0.04 30.54
N LYS A 182 13.34 0.22 30.55
CA LYS A 182 14.08 0.91 29.49
C LYS A 182 14.01 0.18 28.14
N LEU A 183 14.11 -1.15 28.15
CA LEU A 183 14.03 -1.99 26.95
C LEU A 183 12.58 -2.13 26.47
N ALA A 184 11.62 -2.23 27.39
CA ALA A 184 10.20 -2.21 27.08
C ALA A 184 9.83 -0.88 26.40
N LEU A 185 10.27 0.27 26.93
CA LEU A 185 10.08 1.58 26.31
C LEU A 185 10.62 1.62 24.88
N LEU A 186 11.86 1.15 24.69
CA LEU A 186 12.52 1.10 23.38
C LEU A 186 11.71 0.26 22.39
N ILE A 187 11.39 -0.99 22.75
CA ILE A 187 10.71 -1.93 21.84
C ILE A 187 9.29 -1.46 21.52
N LYS A 188 8.55 -0.94 22.51
CA LYS A 188 7.22 -0.36 22.31
C LYS A 188 7.27 0.84 21.36
N ALA A 189 8.29 1.70 21.47
CA ALA A 189 8.48 2.82 20.57
C ALA A 189 8.78 2.34 19.13
N GLN A 190 9.68 1.37 18.96
CA GLN A 190 10.05 0.83 17.64
C GLN A 190 8.83 0.30 16.86
N ILE A 191 7.89 -0.36 17.54
CA ILE A 191 6.68 -0.90 16.90
C ILE A 191 5.72 0.21 16.47
N LYS A 192 5.58 1.26 17.29
CA LYS A 192 4.77 2.43 16.92
C LYS A 192 5.35 3.16 15.70
N LEU A 193 6.68 3.25 15.63
CA LEU A 193 7.39 3.94 14.56
C LEU A 193 7.33 3.19 13.22
N LYS A 194 7.36 1.85 13.22
CA LYS A 194 7.19 1.04 11.99
C LYS A 194 5.80 1.17 11.34
N GLN A 195 4.78 1.64 12.07
CA GLN A 195 3.38 1.64 11.63
C GLN A 195 2.95 2.93 10.91
N HIS A 196 3.72 4.03 10.93
CA HIS A 196 3.32 5.32 10.35
C HIS A 196 4.20 5.73 9.15
N GLY A 197 3.60 6.47 8.21
CA GLY A 197 4.21 6.89 6.93
C GLY A 197 5.34 7.93 7.02
N LYS A 198 5.41 8.88 6.08
CA LYS A 198 6.53 9.84 5.99
C LYS A 198 6.66 10.68 7.27
N GLY A 199 7.66 10.36 8.08
CA GLY A 199 8.02 11.09 9.30
C GLY A 199 7.52 10.41 10.56
N ASN A 200 8.42 10.26 11.52
CA ASN A 200 8.16 9.65 12.81
C ASN A 200 7.83 10.72 13.84
N ARG A 201 6.70 10.57 14.55
CA ARG A 201 6.44 11.34 15.77
C ARG A 201 7.01 10.56 16.95
N TYR A 202 7.90 11.21 17.69
CA TYR A 202 8.55 10.61 18.85
C TYR A 202 7.90 11.08 20.14
N ASP A 203 7.78 10.15 21.09
CA ASP A 203 7.36 10.48 22.44
C ASP A 203 8.46 11.23 23.19
N LYS A 204 8.12 12.14 24.11
CA LYS A 204 9.10 12.96 24.84
C LYS A 204 10.04 12.09 25.67
N ASP A 205 9.49 11.10 26.36
CA ASP A 205 10.27 10.17 27.18
C ASP A 205 11.25 9.34 26.34
N TYR A 206 10.80 8.97 25.14
CA TYR A 206 11.63 8.24 24.20
C TYR A 206 12.75 9.10 23.62
N ILE A 207 12.47 10.37 23.28
CA ILE A 207 13.50 11.33 22.87
C ILE A 207 14.52 11.51 24.00
N ASN A 208 14.08 11.69 25.24
CA ASN A 208 14.97 11.87 26.38
C ASN A 208 15.84 10.63 26.61
N TYR A 209 15.27 9.43 26.51
CA TYR A 209 16.04 8.18 26.55
C TYR A 209 17.11 8.13 25.44
N CYS A 210 16.74 8.48 24.20
CA CYS A 210 17.67 8.53 23.07
C CYS A 210 18.77 9.58 23.28
N LEU A 211 18.44 10.74 23.85
CA LEU A 211 19.40 11.78 24.18
C LEU A 211 20.40 11.32 25.24
N LYS A 212 19.93 10.67 26.31
CA LYS A 212 20.80 10.07 27.33
C LYS A 212 21.74 9.04 26.71
N LEU A 213 21.22 8.16 25.85
CA LEU A 213 22.02 7.18 25.13
C LEU A 213 23.08 7.83 24.23
N TYR A 214 22.71 8.89 23.51
CA TYR A 214 23.62 9.66 22.65
C TYR A 214 24.72 10.37 23.46
N LYS A 215 24.37 10.93 24.63
CA LYS A 215 25.33 11.57 25.54
C LYS A 215 26.33 10.57 26.13
N ILE A 216 25.90 9.34 26.42
CA ILE A 216 26.78 8.28 26.93
C ILE A 216 27.76 7.79 25.86
N SER A 217 27.27 7.50 24.65
CA SER A 217 28.11 7.06 23.54
C SER A 217 27.52 7.49 22.19
N PRO A 218 28.06 8.56 21.59
CA PRO A 218 27.64 9.02 20.27
C PRO A 218 27.88 7.96 19.19
N GLU A 219 28.99 7.24 19.28
CA GLU A 219 29.37 6.20 18.31
C GLU A 219 28.42 5.00 18.37
N ALA A 220 28.13 4.49 19.58
CA ALA A 220 27.17 3.40 19.75
C ALA A 220 25.78 3.83 19.30
N TYR A 221 25.37 5.08 19.56
CA TYR A 221 24.09 5.59 19.09
C TYR A 221 24.00 5.64 17.56
N ARG A 222 25.05 6.10 16.87
CA ARG A 222 25.12 6.10 15.40
C ARG A 222 25.07 4.69 14.83
N PHE A 223 25.75 3.75 15.49
CA PHE A 223 25.67 2.33 15.13
C PHE A 223 24.24 1.79 15.29
N LEU A 224 23.61 2.00 16.44
CA LEU A 224 22.24 1.55 16.73
C LEU A 224 21.20 2.22 15.83
N GLN A 225 21.44 3.45 15.37
CA GLN A 225 20.58 4.15 14.42
C GLN A 225 20.54 3.48 13.04
N SER A 226 21.55 2.69 12.68
CA SER A 226 21.51 1.88 11.45
C SER A 226 20.53 0.71 11.52
N ALA A 227 20.32 0.16 12.72
CA ALA A 227 19.50 -1.03 12.96
C ALA A 227 18.10 -0.71 13.52
N LEU A 228 17.96 0.38 14.27
CA LEU A 228 16.75 0.79 14.96
C LEU A 228 16.25 2.14 14.42
N CYS A 229 14.93 2.36 14.49
CA CYS A 229 14.32 3.65 14.15
C CYS A 229 14.59 4.67 15.28
N LEU A 230 15.83 5.13 15.38
CA LEU A 230 16.24 6.15 16.34
C LEU A 230 16.18 7.56 15.71
N PRO A 231 15.78 8.59 16.48
CA PRO A 231 15.81 9.99 16.04
C PRO A 231 17.21 10.40 15.56
N CYS A 232 17.29 11.24 14.53
CA CYS A 232 18.57 11.86 14.18
C CYS A 232 18.99 12.85 15.28
N PRO A 233 20.30 13.10 15.48
CA PRO A 233 20.76 14.02 16.51
C PRO A 233 20.10 15.39 16.43
N SER A 234 19.86 15.91 15.22
CA SER A 234 19.13 17.16 15.01
C SER A 234 17.71 17.12 15.62
N THR A 235 17.01 15.99 15.54
CA THR A 235 15.69 15.82 16.20
C THR A 235 15.82 15.77 17.72
N LEU A 236 16.90 15.20 18.27
CA LEU A 236 17.12 15.17 19.72
C LEU A 236 17.30 16.59 20.27
N TYR A 237 18.14 17.40 19.62
CA TYR A 237 18.40 18.78 20.06
C TYR A 237 17.16 19.68 19.92
N ASN A 238 16.38 19.52 18.85
CA ASN A 238 15.17 20.33 18.64
C ASN A 238 14.05 20.06 19.65
N HIS A 239 13.99 18.85 20.22
CA HIS A 239 13.00 18.48 21.24
C HIS A 239 13.50 18.70 22.68
N SER A 240 14.79 19.02 22.87
CA SER A 240 15.44 19.11 24.18
C SER A 240 15.38 20.50 24.84
N PHE A 241 14.81 21.52 24.21
CA PHE A 241 14.78 22.87 24.79
C PHE A 241 13.50 23.64 24.47
N PRO A 242 12.69 24.02 25.47
CA PRO A 242 12.30 25.41 25.59
C PRO A 242 13.50 26.15 26.20
N ILE A 243 14.24 26.90 25.39
CA ILE A 243 15.12 27.94 25.95
C ILE A 243 14.17 29.04 26.44
N THR A 244 13.57 28.83 27.60
CA THR A 244 13.08 29.94 28.41
C THR A 244 14.29 30.47 29.15
N THR A 245 14.53 31.76 29.01
CA THR A 245 15.62 32.52 29.62
C THR A 245 15.44 32.67 31.14
N GLU A 246 15.27 31.55 31.84
CA GLU A 246 15.31 31.49 33.29
C GLU A 246 16.19 30.30 33.69
N ILE A 247 17.35 30.65 34.24
CA ILE A 247 18.31 29.71 34.83
C ILE A 247 17.58 28.97 35.95
N ASN A 248 17.39 27.66 35.81
CA ASN A 248 16.90 26.82 36.90
C ASN A 248 18.07 25.98 37.40
N GLU A 249 18.58 26.31 38.58
CA GLU A 249 19.77 25.76 39.26
C GLU A 249 19.61 24.30 39.74
N ARG A 250 18.99 23.42 38.96
CA ARG A 250 18.62 22.06 39.42
C ARG A 250 19.31 20.88 38.72
N ASP A 251 20.35 21.13 37.93
CA ASP A 251 21.11 20.06 37.25
C ASP A 251 22.57 19.91 37.74
N ILE A 252 22.88 20.35 38.97
CA ILE A 252 24.11 19.96 39.68
C ILE A 252 23.74 19.00 40.82
N SER A 253 23.24 17.82 40.46
CA SER A 253 23.39 16.61 41.26
C SER A 253 23.35 15.46 40.27
N ASP A 254 24.29 14.53 40.43
CA ASP A 254 24.40 13.29 39.65
C ASP A 254 25.24 13.42 38.36
N MET A 255 26.42 14.02 38.51
CA MET A 255 27.63 13.55 37.80
C MET A 255 27.94 12.09 38.16
#